data_AF-K9DVJ5-F1
#
_entry.id   AF-K9DVJ5-F1
#
_cell.length_a   1.000
_cell.length_b   1.000
_cell.length_c   1.000
_cell.angle_alpha   90.00
_cell.angle_beta   90.00
_cell.angle_gamma   90.00
#
_symmetry.space_group_name_H-M   'P 1'
#
loop_
_entity.id
_entity.type
_entity.pdbx_description
1 polymer ?
#
loop_
_entity_poly.entity_id
_entity_poly.type
_entity_poly.pdbx_seq_one_letter_code
_entity_poly.pdbx_strand_id
1 'polypeptide(L)'
;MNEIAKSFKLSLENQLDSIAQQIISSSSIPTSDTYETISNTIKQCGEMAKQEYKGLAHNIGITEDELRYIISTAVLKTIVKYK
;
A
#
# COMPACT_ATOMS: atom_id res chain seq x y z
N MET A 1 -18.46 2.57 -4.67
CA MET A 1 -17.32 3.17 -3.94
C MET A 1 -17.33 4.68 -4.19
N ASN A 2 -17.38 5.47 -3.11
CA ASN A 2 -17.34 6.94 -3.11
C ASN A 2 -16.05 7.47 -3.79
N GLU A 3 -16.13 8.64 -4.46
CA GLU A 3 -15.00 9.36 -5.05
C GLU A 3 -13.85 9.62 -4.05
N ILE A 4 -14.15 9.87 -2.76
CA ILE A 4 -13.15 10.01 -1.70
C ILE A 4 -12.39 8.70 -1.50
N ALA A 5 -13.09 7.57 -1.41
CA ALA A 5 -12.47 6.26 -1.26
C ALA A 5 -11.65 5.84 -2.50
N LYS A 6 -12.08 6.25 -3.70
CA LYS A 6 -11.27 6.09 -4.93
C LYS A 6 -10.00 6.92 -4.87
N SER A 7 -10.09 8.17 -4.44
CA SER A 7 -8.96 9.08 -4.31
C SER A 7 -7.98 8.59 -3.24
N PHE A 8 -8.49 8.10 -2.11
CA PHE A 8 -7.70 7.45 -1.07
C PHE A 8 -6.95 6.24 -1.62
N LYS A 9 -7.65 5.33 -2.32
CA LYS A 9 -7.02 4.16 -2.95
C LYS A 9 -5.89 4.56 -3.90
N LEU A 10 -6.13 5.52 -4.80
CA LEU A 10 -5.12 5.98 -5.75
C LEU A 10 -3.92 6.63 -5.05
N SER A 11 -4.16 7.44 -4.03
CA SER A 11 -3.09 8.05 -3.24
C SER A 11 -2.24 7.00 -2.54
N LEU A 12 -2.86 6.00 -1.92
CA LEU A 12 -2.17 4.88 -1.28
C LEU A 12 -1.35 4.07 -2.31
N GLU A 13 -1.94 3.74 -3.46
CA GLU A 13 -1.22 3.03 -4.53
C GLU A 13 0.02 3.81 -4.99
N ASN A 14 -0.09 5.13 -5.20
CA ASN A 14 1.03 5.98 -5.60
C ASN A 14 2.13 6.06 -4.52
N GLN A 15 1.75 6.14 -3.24
CA GLN A 15 2.71 6.16 -2.14
C GLN A 15 3.48 4.84 -2.04
N LEU A 16 2.77 3.71 -2.11
CA LEU A 16 3.37 2.38 -2.10
C LEU A 16 4.30 2.19 -3.32
N ASP A 17 3.92 2.68 -4.50
CA ASP A 17 4.75 2.65 -5.70
C ASP A 17 6.04 3.45 -5.53
N SER A 18 5.94 4.66 -4.98
CA SER A 18 7.09 5.53 -4.71
C SER A 18 8.06 4.87 -3.72
N ILE A 19 7.56 4.24 -2.66
CA ILE A 19 8.38 3.48 -1.71
C ILE A 19 9.10 2.32 -2.42
N ALA A 20 8.40 1.55 -3.24
CA ALA A 20 9.02 0.45 -4.00
C ALA A 20 10.10 0.96 -4.96
N GLN A 21 9.85 2.05 -5.70
CA GLN A 21 10.84 2.68 -6.59
C GLN A 21 12.06 3.20 -5.82
N GLN A 22 11.87 3.78 -4.63
CA GLN A 22 12.96 4.23 -3.78
C GLN A 22 13.83 3.06 -3.31
N ILE A 23 13.24 1.92 -2.96
CA ILE A 23 14.00 0.72 -2.62
C ILE A 23 14.86 0.28 -3.82
N ILE A 24 14.28 0.18 -5.02
CA ILE A 24 14.99 -0.20 -6.24
C ILE A 24 16.13 0.78 -6.56
N SER A 25 15.87 2.09 -6.41
CA SER A 25 16.83 3.14 -6.77
C SER A 25 17.95 3.31 -5.74
N SER A 26 17.68 2.99 -4.47
CA SER A 26 18.66 3.07 -3.37
C SER A 26 19.47 1.78 -3.22
N SER A 27 18.95 0.66 -3.72
CA SER A 27 19.54 -0.64 -3.43
C SER A 27 20.84 -0.89 -4.18
N SER A 28 21.95 -0.97 -3.43
CA SER A 28 23.11 -1.82 -3.76
C SER A 28 22.83 -3.32 -3.52
N ILE A 29 21.56 -3.68 -3.32
CA ILE A 29 21.07 -5.00 -2.94
C ILE A 29 21.03 -5.87 -4.20
N PRO A 30 21.46 -7.15 -4.13
CA PRO A 30 21.26 -8.10 -5.22
C PRO A 30 19.78 -8.13 -5.62
N THR A 31 19.50 -8.17 -6.93
CA THR A 31 18.14 -8.18 -7.48
C THR A 31 17.26 -9.30 -6.94
N SER A 32 17.85 -10.41 -6.47
CA SER A 32 17.14 -11.51 -5.80
C SER A 32 16.48 -11.11 -4.47
N ASP A 33 17.10 -10.21 -3.72
CA ASP A 33 16.63 -9.80 -2.38
C ASP A 33 15.80 -8.49 -2.46
N THR A 34 15.90 -7.77 -3.58
CA THR A 34 15.10 -6.57 -3.85
C THR A 34 13.60 -6.87 -3.80
N TYR A 35 13.15 -7.97 -4.40
CA TYR A 35 11.72 -8.34 -4.35
C TYR A 35 11.25 -8.63 -2.93
N GLU A 36 12.00 -9.43 -2.16
CA GLU A 36 11.63 -9.77 -0.78
C GLU A 36 11.57 -8.51 0.08
N THR A 37 12.55 -7.61 -0.09
CA THR A 37 12.60 -6.32 0.60
C THR A 37 11.37 -5.48 0.26
N ILE A 38 11.04 -5.30 -1.02
CA ILE A 38 9.85 -4.56 -1.46
C ILE A 38 8.59 -5.21 -0.87
N SER A 39 8.43 -6.52 -1.01
CA SER A 39 7.27 -7.25 -0.49
C SER A 39 7.08 -7.03 1.01
N ASN A 40 8.15 -7.15 1.80
CA ASN A 40 8.09 -6.99 3.25
C ASN A 40 7.79 -5.55 3.65
N THR A 41 8.45 -4.56 3.03
CA THR A 41 8.20 -3.14 3.31
C THR A 41 6.77 -2.74 2.94
N ILE A 42 6.28 -3.12 1.77
CA ILE A 42 4.94 -2.78 1.31
C ILE A 42 3.87 -3.44 2.20
N LYS A 43 4.08 -4.67 2.67
CA LYS A 43 3.21 -5.31 3.67
C LYS A 43 3.17 -4.53 4.98
N GLN A 44 4.34 -4.11 5.48
CA GLN A 44 4.43 -3.31 6.71
C GLN A 44 3.70 -1.96 6.56
N CYS A 45 3.90 -1.25 5.46
CA CYS A 45 3.16 -0.02 5.17
C CYS A 45 1.65 -0.27 5.14
N GLY A 46 1.21 -1.39 4.56
CA GLY A 46 -0.18 -1.82 4.58
C GLY A 46 -0.75 -2.01 5.99
N GLU A 47 -0.01 -2.70 6.86
CA GLU A 47 -0.43 -2.89 8.26
C GLU A 47 -0.45 -1.58 9.04
N MET A 48 0.53 -0.69 8.84
CA MET A 48 0.55 0.63 9.44
C MET A 48 -0.65 1.47 8.99
N ALA A 49 -0.95 1.48 7.69
CA ALA A 49 -2.13 2.16 7.15
C ALA A 49 -3.43 1.62 7.76
N LYS A 50 -3.57 0.30 7.94
CA LYS A 50 -4.75 -0.29 8.60
C LYS A 50 -4.91 0.19 10.04
N GLN A 51 -3.82 0.39 10.78
CA GLN A 51 -3.87 0.90 12.15
C GLN A 51 -4.14 2.41 12.19
N GLU A 52 -3.48 3.18 11.33
CA GLU A 52 -3.60 4.64 11.26
C GLU A 52 -5.00 5.08 10.84
N TYR A 53 -5.59 4.40 9.85
CA TYR A 53 -6.94 4.71 9.37
C TYR A 53 -8.05 3.99 10.13
N LYS A 54 -7.71 3.20 11.16
CA LYS A 54 -8.71 2.53 11.99
C LYS A 54 -9.58 3.56 12.69
N GLY A 55 -10.89 3.44 12.51
CA GLY A 55 -11.84 4.42 13.03
C GLY A 55 -11.89 5.71 12.22
N LEU A 56 -11.18 5.82 11.09
CA LEU A 56 -11.30 6.93 10.12
C LEU A 56 -12.09 6.53 8.88
N ALA A 57 -12.48 5.27 8.72
CA ALA A 57 -13.23 4.80 7.55
C ALA A 57 -14.53 5.59 7.32
N HIS A 58 -15.21 5.97 8.40
CA HIS A 58 -16.44 6.76 8.34
C HIS A 58 -16.21 8.19 7.79
N ASN A 59 -15.02 8.77 7.99
CA ASN A 59 -14.68 10.11 7.49
C ASN A 59 -14.54 10.15 5.95
N ILE A 60 -14.27 8.99 5.34
CA ILE A 60 -14.19 8.84 3.88
C ILE A 60 -15.42 8.13 3.30
N GLY A 61 -16.46 7.93 4.13
CA GLY A 61 -17.75 7.37 3.73
C GLY A 61 -17.70 5.90 3.34
N ILE A 62 -16.85 5.10 4.01
CA ILE A 62 -16.78 3.64 3.83
C ILE A 62 -16.79 2.92 5.18
N THR A 63 -17.04 1.62 5.15
CA THR A 63 -16.91 0.74 6.32
C THR A 63 -15.44 0.40 6.61
N GLU A 64 -15.14 -0.03 7.84
CA GLU A 64 -13.80 -0.52 8.20
C GLU A 64 -13.37 -1.73 7.36
N ASP A 65 -14.31 -2.59 6.97
CA ASP A 65 -14.02 -3.74 6.11
C ASP A 65 -13.68 -3.30 4.68
N GLU A 66 -14.39 -2.31 4.13
CA GLU A 66 -14.05 -1.71 2.84
C GLU A 66 -12.68 -1.03 2.89
N LEU A 67 -12.36 -0.31 3.97
CA LEU A 67 -11.05 0.31 4.16
C LEU A 67 -9.94 -0.75 4.17
N ARG A 68 -10.11 -1.82 4.96
CA ARG A 68 -9.17 -2.96 5.01
C ARG A 68 -9.01 -3.62 3.65
N TYR A 69 -10.10 -3.76 2.92
CA TYR A 69 -10.09 -4.32 1.57
C TYR A 69 -9.33 -3.43 0.59
N ILE A 70 -9.55 -2.11 0.62
CA ILE A 70 -8.83 -1.15 -0.22
C ILE A 70 -7.33 -1.21 0.05
N ILE A 71 -6.93 -1.14 1.32
CA ILE A 71 -5.51 -1.18 1.71
C ILE A 71 -4.87 -2.50 1.27
N SER A 72 -5.51 -3.63 1.56
CA SER A 72 -4.98 -4.95 1.21
C SER A 72 -4.87 -5.14 -0.30
N THR A 73 -5.83 -4.62 -1.07
CA THR A 73 -5.80 -4.65 -2.54
C THR A 73 -4.67 -3.78 -3.09
N ALA A 74 -4.46 -2.58 -2.55
CA ALA A 74 -3.37 -1.70 -2.96
C ALA A 74 -2.00 -2.34 -2.70
N VAL A 75 -1.82 -2.89 -1.50
CA VAL A 75 -0.61 -3.65 -1.09
C VAL A 75 -0.34 -4.79 -2.06
N LEU A 76 -1.33 -5.66 -2.29
CA LEU A 76 -1.18 -6.81 -3.19
C LEU A 76 -0.85 -6.37 -4.62
N LYS A 77 -1.54 -5.34 -5.13
CA LYS A 77 -1.30 -4.80 -6.47
C LYS A 77 0.14 -4.30 -6.62
N THR A 78 0.65 -3.54 -5.65
CA THR A 78 2.03 -3.06 -5.68
C THR A 78 3.02 -4.22 -5.60
N ILE A 79 2.82 -5.19 -4.69
CA ILE A 79 3.73 -6.35 -4.57
C ILE A 79 3.78 -7.16 -5.88
N VAL A 80 2.63 -7.38 -6.53
CA VAL A 80 2.56 -8.10 -7.80
C VAL A 80 3.23 -7.32 -8.93
N LYS A 81 3.16 -5.98 -8.92
CA LYS A 81 3.81 -5.13 -9.92
C LYS A 81 5.35 -5.27 -9.92
N TYR A 82 5.94 -5.56 -8.76
CA TYR A 82 7.40 -5.61 -8.56
C TYR A 82 7.95 -7.04 -8.35
N LYS A 83 7.11 -8.06 -8.51
CA LYS A 83 7.52 -9.48 -8.51
C LYS A 83 8.16 -9.86 -9.84
#